data_AF-A0A066Z6T1-F1
#
_entry.id   AF-A0A066Z6T1-F1
#
_cell.length_a   1.000
_cell.length_b   1.000
_cell.length_c   1.000
_cell.angle_alpha   90.00
_cell.angle_beta   90.00
_cell.angle_gamma   90.00
#
_symmetry.space_group_name_H-M   'P 1'
#
loop_
_entity.id
_entity.type
_entity.pdbx_description
1 polymer ?
#
loop_
_entity_poly.entity_id
_entity_poly.type
_entity_poly.pdbx_seq_one_letter_code
_entity_poly.pdbx_strand_id
1 'polypeptide(L)'
;MRALHRTVAALALTAPVLLGCAGLASAQEGLNADYGHGQFYVGEQGAGVMDTNSVVSPDGPQFSNFWVFAGQDGISGEFVGSGATYSAQ
;
A
#
# COMPACT_ATOMS: atom_id res chain seq x y z
N MET A 1 -9.49 -28.29 37.12
CA MET A 1 -9.98 -26.98 36.63
C MET A 1 -9.06 -25.79 36.96
N ARG A 2 -8.44 -25.71 38.14
CA ARG A 2 -7.58 -24.56 38.52
C ARG A 2 -6.35 -24.34 37.63
N ALA A 3 -5.73 -25.42 37.15
CA ALA A 3 -4.57 -25.35 36.25
C ALA A 3 -4.95 -24.84 34.85
N LEU A 4 -6.10 -25.28 34.32
CA LEU A 4 -6.62 -24.86 33.02
C LEU A 4 -6.94 -23.35 32.97
N HIS A 5 -7.51 -22.81 34.04
CA HIS A 5 -7.78 -21.38 34.13
C HIS A 5 -6.50 -20.54 34.16
N ARG A 6 -5.44 -21.04 34.81
CA ARG A 6 -4.14 -20.36 34.86
C ARG A 6 -3.45 -20.34 33.50
N THR A 7 -3.52 -21.43 32.73
CA THR A 7 -2.95 -21.50 31.38
C THR A 7 -3.69 -20.59 30.40
N VAL A 8 -5.03 -20.52 30.48
CA VAL A 8 -5.83 -19.63 29.64
C VAL A 8 -5.56 -18.15 29.99
N ALA A 9 -5.48 -17.81 31.27
CA ALA A 9 -5.15 -16.45 31.71
C ALA A 9 -3.73 -16.03 31.29
N ALA A 10 -2.75 -16.94 31.35
CA ALA A 10 -1.40 -16.68 30.90
C ALA A 10 -1.34 -16.43 29.38
N LEU A 11 -2.03 -17.25 28.59
CA LEU A 11 -2.11 -17.08 27.13
C LEU A 11 -2.86 -15.81 26.71
N ALA A 12 -3.90 -15.43 27.45
CA ALA A 12 -4.63 -14.20 27.20
C ALA A 12 -3.77 -12.94 27.44
N LEU A 13 -2.82 -13.00 28.37
CA LEU A 13 -1.89 -11.89 28.63
C LEU A 13 -0.75 -11.82 27.62
N THR A 14 -0.29 -12.95 27.10
CA THR A 14 0.84 -12.99 26.15
C THR A 14 0.40 -12.85 24.70
N ALA A 15 -0.84 -13.18 24.34
CA ALA A 15 -1.33 -13.07 22.97
C ALA A 15 -1.25 -11.64 22.37
N PRO A 16 -1.63 -10.56 23.08
CA PRO A 16 -1.52 -9.19 22.54
C PRO A 16 -0.07 -8.75 22.35
N VAL A 17 0.83 -9.18 23.25
CA VAL A 17 2.26 -8.87 23.17
C VAL A 17 2.89 -9.62 21.99
N LEU A 18 2.56 -10.89 21.80
CA LEU A 18 3.05 -11.67 20.67
C LEU A 18 2.50 -11.16 19.32
N LEU A 19 1.23 -10.77 19.26
CA LEU A 19 0.64 -10.15 18.07
C LEU A 19 1.24 -8.76 17.79
N GLY A 20 1.47 -7.95 18.82
CA GLY A 20 2.13 -6.65 18.70
C GLY A 20 3.59 -6.77 18.25
N CYS A 21 4.35 -7.71 18.81
CA CYS A 21 5.74 -7.99 18.42
C CYS A 21 5.83 -8.60 17.03
N ALA A 22 4.89 -9.45 16.63
CA ALA A 22 4.83 -9.99 15.26
C ALA A 22 4.47 -8.90 14.24
N GLY A 23 3.56 -7.98 14.57
CA GLY A 23 3.23 -6.82 13.74
C GLY A 23 4.39 -5.84 13.59
N LEU A 24 5.16 -5.62 14.67
CA LEU A 24 6.38 -4.81 14.64
C LEU A 24 7.52 -5.49 13.87
N ALA A 25 7.64 -6.82 13.95
CA ALA A 25 8.62 -7.57 13.17
C ALA A 25 8.24 -7.69 11.69
N SER A 26 6.95 -7.70 11.34
CA SER A 26 6.51 -7.61 9.93
C SER A 26 6.66 -6.20 9.34
N ALA A 27 6.76 -5.17 10.18
CA ALA A 27 7.11 -3.82 9.76
C ALA A 27 8.62 -3.63 9.50
N GLN A 28 9.41 -4.71 9.58
CA GLN A 28 10.85 -4.68 9.35
C GLN A 28 11.24 -4.66 7.85
N GLU A 29 10.26 -4.79 6.95
CA GLU A 29 10.42 -4.46 5.52
C GLU A 29 10.04 -2.99 5.26
N GLY A 30 10.75 -2.08 5.91
CA GLY A 30 10.60 -0.63 5.72
C GLY A 30 9.42 -0.01 6.48
N LEU A 31 9.59 1.25 6.90
CA LEU A 31 8.51 2.09 7.46
C LEU A 31 7.41 2.43 6.44
N ASN A 32 7.41 1.75 5.30
CA ASN A 32 6.58 2.05 4.17
C ASN A 32 5.44 1.03 4.10
N ALA A 33 4.20 1.52 4.14
CA ALA A 33 3.05 0.73 3.74
C ALA A 33 2.76 1.05 2.28
N ASP A 34 3.11 0.12 1.38
CA ASP A 34 2.98 0.27 -0.06
C ASP A 34 1.82 -0.59 -0.58
N TYR A 35 0.94 0.03 -1.37
CA TYR A 35 -0.06 -0.65 -2.19
C TYR A 35 0.09 -0.14 -3.61
N GLY A 36 0.21 -1.05 -4.58
CA GLY A 36 0.29 -0.72 -5.99
C GLY A 36 -0.50 -1.73 -6.81
N HIS A 37 -1.38 -1.25 -7.67
CA HIS A 37 -2.10 -2.08 -8.63
C HIS A 37 -2.26 -1.32 -9.94
N GLY A 38 -1.59 -1.82 -10.97
CA GLY A 38 -1.60 -1.23 -12.29
C GLY A 38 -1.77 -2.26 -13.39
N GLN A 39 -2.16 -1.75 -14.55
CA GLN A 39 -2.21 -2.48 -15.79
C GLN A 39 -1.35 -1.77 -16.83
N PHE A 40 -0.68 -2.57 -17.66
CA PHE A 40 0.09 -2.10 -18.79
C PHE A 40 -0.49 -2.72 -20.05
N TYR A 41 -0.70 -1.90 -21.07
CA TYR A 41 -1.22 -2.31 -22.37
C TYR A 41 -0.26 -1.88 -23.47
N VAL A 42 -0.03 -2.79 -24.43
CA VAL A 42 0.70 -2.52 -25.67
C VAL A 42 -0.04 -3.17 -26.82
N GLY A 43 -0.33 -2.40 -27.87
CA GLY A 43 -0.95 -2.88 -29.09
C GLY A 43 -0.64 -1.98 -30.28
N GLU A 44 -1.19 -2.33 -31.43
CA GLU A 44 -0.96 -1.60 -32.70
C GLU A 44 -1.44 -0.14 -32.64
N GLN A 45 -2.43 0.15 -31.78
CA GLN A 45 -2.96 1.50 -31.61
C GLN A 45 -2.14 2.35 -30.62
N GLY A 46 -1.19 1.77 -29.89
CA GLY A 46 -0.39 2.49 -28.90
C GLY A 46 -0.02 1.68 -27.67
N ALA A 47 0.55 2.35 -26.68
CA ALA A 47 0.89 1.79 -25.38
C ALA A 47 0.36 2.69 -24.26
N GLY A 48 -0.05 2.07 -23.17
CA GLY A 48 -0.58 2.81 -22.03
C GLY A 48 -0.37 2.10 -20.71
N VAL A 49 -0.43 2.90 -19.65
CA VAL A 49 -0.40 2.44 -18.28
C VAL A 49 -1.55 3.08 -17.54
N MET A 50 -2.20 2.30 -16.70
CA MET A 50 -3.13 2.80 -15.69
C MET A 50 -2.69 2.22 -14.36
N ASP A 51 -2.54 3.07 -13.35
CA ASP A 51 -1.95 2.66 -12.09
C ASP A 51 -2.62 3.36 -10.91
N THR A 52 -2.72 2.64 -9.80
CA THR A 52 -3.17 3.13 -8.51
C THR A 52 -2.15 2.73 -7.47
N ASN A 53 -1.46 3.73 -6.91
CA ASN A 53 -0.46 3.54 -5.87
C ASN A 53 -0.81 4.35 -4.63
N SER A 54 -0.54 3.77 -3.46
CA SER A 54 -0.48 4.49 -2.21
C SER A 54 0.75 4.07 -1.42
N VAL A 55 1.48 5.06 -0.93
CA VAL A 55 2.63 4.85 -0.05
C VAL A 55 2.42 5.69 1.20
N VAL A 56 2.65 5.11 2.36
CA VAL A 56 2.82 5.86 3.61
C VAL A 56 4.28 5.80 3.97
N SER A 57 5.01 6.91 3.86
CA SER A 57 6.44 7.01 4.22
C SER A 57 6.66 8.04 5.33
N PRO A 58 7.89 8.16 5.87
CA PRO A 58 8.24 9.24 6.80
C PRO A 58 7.99 10.66 6.26
N ASP A 59 7.98 10.84 4.94
CA ASP A 59 7.72 12.12 4.27
C ASP A 59 6.22 12.44 4.14
N GLY A 60 5.35 11.48 4.50
CA GLY A 60 3.91 11.61 4.52
C GLY A 60 3.19 10.59 3.62
N PRO A 61 1.84 10.52 3.73
CA PRO A 61 1.03 9.67 2.86
C PRO A 61 0.96 10.26 1.45
N GLN A 62 1.13 9.41 0.44
CA GLN A 62 0.96 9.74 -0.96
C GLN A 62 -0.05 8.78 -1.59
N PHE A 63 -0.91 9.32 -2.45
CA PHE A 63 -1.85 8.57 -3.26
C PHE A 63 -1.79 9.08 -4.70
N SER A 64 -1.53 8.18 -5.63
CA SER A 64 -1.61 8.45 -7.06
C SER A 64 -2.58 7.47 -7.72
N ASN A 65 -3.44 8.01 -8.57
CA ASN A 65 -4.30 7.24 -9.45
C ASN A 65 -4.32 7.95 -10.79
N PHE A 66 -3.79 7.31 -11.81
CA PHE A 66 -3.62 7.93 -13.11
C PHE A 66 -3.73 6.92 -14.25
N TRP A 67 -3.97 7.46 -15.44
CA TRP A 67 -3.74 6.73 -16.67
C TRP A 67 -3.01 7.63 -17.66
N VAL A 68 -2.15 7.01 -18.47
CA VAL A 68 -1.46 7.65 -19.58
C VAL A 68 -1.50 6.70 -20.76
N PHE A 69 -1.84 7.22 -21.93
CA PHE A 69 -1.85 6.48 -23.19
C PHE A 69 -1.11 7.28 -24.26
N ALA A 70 -0.16 6.62 -24.91
CA ALA A 70 0.56 7.12 -26.07
C ALA A 70 0.06 6.36 -27.30
N GLY A 71 -0.68 7.05 -28.16
CA GLY A 71 -1.24 6.53 -29.40
C GLY A 71 -0.77 7.30 -30.63
N GLN A 72 -1.37 6.99 -31.78
CA GLN A 72 -1.03 7.62 -33.06
C GLN A 72 -1.35 9.13 -33.08
N ASP A 73 -2.34 9.55 -32.30
CA ASP A 73 -2.76 10.96 -32.18
C ASP A 73 -2.00 11.72 -31.08
N GLY A 74 -0.99 11.10 -30.47
CA GLY A 74 -0.16 11.70 -29.42
C GLY A 74 -0.37 11.07 -28.04
N ILE A 75 -0.06 11.84 -27.00
CA ILE A 75 -0.10 11.39 -25.60
C ILE A 75 -1.29 12.04 -24.90
N SER A 76 -2.10 11.22 -24.22
CA SER A 76 -3.21 11.66 -23.38
C SER A 76 -3.13 10.97 -22.02
N GLY A 77 -3.75 11.58 -21.01
CA GLY A 77 -3.76 11.02 -19.68
C GLY A 77 -4.54 11.88 -18.70
N GLU A 78 -4.82 11.32 -17.54
CA GLU A 78 -5.56 11.98 -16.48
C GLU A 78 -5.12 11.47 -15.11
N PHE A 79 -5.20 12.34 -14.10
CA PHE A 79 -5.15 11.96 -12.70
C PHE A 79 -6.58 11.83 -12.18
N VAL A 80 -6.95 10.61 -11.75
CA VAL A 80 -8.31 10.26 -11.32
C VAL A 80 -8.47 10.37 -9.79
N GLY A 81 -7.40 10.73 -9.06
CA GLY A 81 -7.36 10.84 -7.59
C GLY A 81 -7.51 12.27 -7.04
N SER A 82 -8.10 12.41 -5.85
CA SER A 82 -8.42 13.70 -5.21
C SER A 82 -7.30 14.33 -4.35
N GLY A 83 -6.03 14.09 -4.65
CA GLY A 83 -4.98 15.03 -4.23
C GLY A 83 -4.29 14.83 -2.88
N ALA A 84 -4.12 13.60 -2.38
CA ALA A 84 -3.00 13.35 -1.45
C ALA A 84 -1.70 13.15 -2.25
N THR A 85 -1.36 14.10 -3.12
CA THR A 85 -0.09 14.13 -3.84
C THR A 85 0.88 14.97 -3.03
N TYR A 86 2.01 14.39 -2.62
CA TYR A 86 3.10 15.15 -2.01
C TYR A 86 3.56 16.23 -2.99
N SER A 87 3.39 17.51 -2.64
CA SER A 87 4.04 18.61 -3.34
C SER A 87 5.40 18.84 -2.68
N ALA A 88 6.48 18.46 -3.35
CA ALA A 88 7.80 18.93 -2.97
C ALA A 88 7.85 20.45 -3.17
N GLN A 89 7.71 21.22 -2.09
CA GLN A 89 8.17 22.61 -2.03
C GLN A 89 9.57 22.64 -1.42
#